data_AF-A0A271J7Y9-F1
#
_entry.id   AF-A0A271J7Y9-F1
#
_cell.length_a   1.000
_cell.length_b   1.000
_cell.length_c   1.000
_cell.angle_alpha   90.00
_cell.angle_beta   90.00
_cell.angle_gamma   90.00
#
_symmetry.space_group_name_H-M   'P 1'
#
loop_
_entity.id
_entity.type
_entity.pdbx_description
1 polymer ?
#
loop_
_entity_poly.entity_id
_entity_poly.type
_entity_poly.pdbx_seq_one_letter_code
_entity_poly.pdbx_strand_id
1 'polypeptide(L)'
;MPRVPVRLRRRLSALALAALAWGAQAQTEDLSPVHLDLVRPHIQAGRWVWMGDSFAVPTRRRVPFASLLTWPLERVGAVAVGPQSTLAMATPVDGTARWIRSEDGYVLGRGTSREEPMGVPVYRLLEADLPVGDTRFARLIVDREALADGNAGAAGRALSGDATVRPLLFEQDEADARGTVRLGESATPLGTPGFRLGRPLGLGFGSRLASDLRADLSAPGLAHLAGVVVAGQPGHTAQFLADVSWSTTGFATDDAPAPPDRVKQFRTEHLANYLQATTLDPAQPSVVAFYLAPEPRPAEGVAETVRAVVARVRDAFQKAGLPRPVVLLVHSHAVETESVAQAETVAFGRGLREVARADPEVAFVSLYASTGGVVFDGRPEAVAWLQREGWAELSYGTHTDGRDGPLRLVADERGALLDDRRLHPTEAGAAFFSAVLYQTLTAESRARGGVAVRTVLFPNPAFRGARVAGAGSDLPIYDILGRLVGRTGVDGTFSAPRAAGVYIVGRTPLTVQ
;
A
#
# COMPACT_ATOMS: atom_id res chain seq x y z
N MET A 1 66.79 -44.68 -3.30
CA MET A 1 65.52 -43.90 -3.38
C MET A 1 64.85 -43.88 -2.00
N PRO A 2 64.95 -42.81 -1.21
CA PRO A 2 64.21 -42.67 0.04
C PRO A 2 63.05 -41.66 -0.06
N ARG A 3 62.02 -41.94 0.74
CA ARG A 3 60.69 -41.34 0.79
C ARG A 3 60.68 -40.04 1.62
N VAL A 4 59.91 -39.05 1.17
CA VAL A 4 59.60 -37.81 1.90
C VAL A 4 58.29 -37.98 2.71
N PRO A 5 58.12 -37.37 3.90
CA PRO A 5 57.08 -37.73 4.85
C PRO A 5 55.71 -37.08 4.57
N VAL A 6 54.66 -37.86 4.78
CA VAL A 6 53.24 -37.48 4.68
C VAL A 6 52.80 -36.74 5.95
N ARG A 7 53.25 -35.49 6.16
CA ARG A 7 52.65 -34.59 7.17
C ARG A 7 52.78 -33.11 6.79
N LEU A 8 52.35 -32.72 5.59
CA LEU A 8 52.16 -31.29 5.27
C LEU A 8 51.07 -31.02 4.22
N ARG A 9 50.07 -31.90 4.10
CA ARG A 9 48.96 -31.75 3.12
C ARG A 9 47.56 -31.59 3.71
N ARG A 10 47.38 -31.64 5.05
CA ARG A 10 46.06 -31.55 5.69
C ARG A 10 45.71 -30.20 6.34
N ARG A 11 46.60 -29.21 6.35
CA ARG A 11 46.30 -27.86 6.90
C ARG A 11 46.08 -26.76 5.86
N LEU A 12 46.41 -27.00 4.59
CA LEU A 12 46.13 -26.06 3.50
C LEU A 12 44.75 -26.26 2.85
N SER A 13 44.12 -27.42 3.04
CA SER A 13 42.77 -27.69 2.51
C SER A 13 41.64 -27.14 3.38
N ALA A 14 41.85 -26.97 4.69
CA ALA A 14 40.81 -26.43 5.59
C ALA A 14 40.70 -24.90 5.53
N LEU A 15 41.80 -24.18 5.29
CA LEU A 15 41.79 -22.73 5.09
C LEU A 15 41.32 -22.32 3.69
N ALA A 16 41.57 -23.14 2.66
CA ALA A 16 41.04 -22.90 1.32
C ALA A 16 39.52 -23.20 1.23
N LEU A 17 39.00 -24.19 1.97
CA LEU A 17 37.56 -24.45 2.05
C LEU A 17 36.81 -23.48 2.97
N ALA A 18 37.46 -22.92 4.00
CA ALA A 18 36.86 -21.85 4.80
C ALA A 18 36.87 -20.49 4.07
N ALA A 19 37.83 -20.24 3.16
CA ALA A 19 37.86 -19.05 2.32
C ALA A 19 36.91 -19.14 1.09
N LEU A 20 36.57 -20.35 0.66
CA LEU A 20 35.59 -20.58 -0.43
C LEU A 20 34.14 -20.74 0.06
N ALA A 21 33.93 -20.93 1.37
CA ALA A 21 32.59 -20.88 1.99
C ALA A 21 32.20 -19.47 2.49
N TRP A 22 33.14 -18.51 2.47
CA TRP A 22 32.90 -17.11 2.87
C TRP A 22 33.15 -16.08 1.75
N GLY A 23 33.45 -16.55 0.54
CA GLY A 23 33.89 -15.69 -0.58
C GLY A 23 32.95 -15.62 -1.78
N ALA A 24 31.75 -16.21 -1.70
CA ALA A 24 30.63 -15.84 -2.57
C ALA A 24 29.73 -14.86 -1.83
N GLN A 25 30.31 -13.77 -1.31
CA GLN A 25 29.57 -12.53 -1.30
C GLN A 25 29.22 -12.30 -2.77
N ALA A 26 27.97 -12.58 -3.13
CA ALA A 26 27.33 -11.90 -4.24
C ALA A 26 27.90 -10.48 -4.23
N GLN A 27 28.48 -10.02 -5.35
CA GLN A 27 28.53 -8.58 -5.57
C GLN A 27 27.15 -8.10 -5.18
N THR A 28 27.07 -7.38 -4.06
CA THR A 28 25.80 -7.06 -3.43
C THR A 28 25.19 -6.07 -4.39
N GLU A 29 24.34 -6.59 -5.30
CA GLU A 29 23.87 -5.80 -6.42
C GLU A 29 23.15 -4.58 -5.84
N ASP A 30 23.58 -3.40 -6.30
CA ASP A 30 23.18 -2.14 -5.69
C ASP A 30 21.70 -1.85 -5.97
N LEU A 31 20.87 -2.23 -5.00
CA LEU A 31 19.44 -1.96 -4.91
C LEU A 31 19.14 -0.85 -3.88
N SER A 32 20.08 0.09 -3.71
CA SER A 32 19.89 1.23 -2.81
C SER A 32 18.74 2.13 -3.27
N PRO A 33 18.02 2.77 -2.33
CA PRO A 33 16.93 3.68 -2.67
C PRO A 33 17.37 4.87 -3.53
N VAL A 34 16.43 5.42 -4.31
CA VAL A 34 16.66 6.53 -5.24
C VAL A 34 15.55 7.56 -5.08
N HIS A 35 15.90 8.86 -5.04
CA HIS A 35 14.98 10.01 -5.02
C HIS A 35 13.87 9.96 -3.93
N LEU A 36 14.18 9.43 -2.73
CA LEU A 36 13.20 9.31 -1.65
C LEU A 36 12.69 10.66 -1.11
N ASP A 37 13.44 11.72 -1.34
CA ASP A 37 13.06 13.11 -1.02
C ASP A 37 11.81 13.56 -1.76
N LEU A 38 11.51 13.01 -2.94
CA LEU A 38 10.27 13.26 -3.67
C LEU A 38 9.02 12.73 -2.93
N VAL A 39 9.16 11.62 -2.21
CA VAL A 39 8.02 10.90 -1.63
C VAL A 39 7.74 11.36 -0.20
N ARG A 40 8.78 11.63 0.58
CA ARG A 40 8.70 11.91 2.02
C ARG A 40 7.68 13.00 2.39
N PRO A 41 7.55 14.14 1.66
CA PRO A 41 6.56 15.18 1.97
C PRO A 41 5.11 14.71 1.87
N HIS A 42 4.85 13.63 1.13
CA HIS A 42 3.50 13.16 0.80
C HIS A 42 3.02 12.01 1.68
N ILE A 43 3.85 11.46 2.56
CA ILE A 43 3.48 10.28 3.38
C ILE A 43 2.28 10.58 4.29
N GLN A 44 2.30 11.72 4.98
CA GLN A 44 1.30 12.04 6.01
C GLN A 44 -0.05 12.50 5.46
N ALA A 45 -0.04 13.24 4.35
CA ALA A 45 -1.23 13.94 3.86
C ALA A 45 -1.31 14.00 2.32
N GLY A 46 -0.51 13.22 1.60
CA GLY A 46 -0.61 13.09 0.16
C GLY A 46 -1.70 12.10 -0.25
N ARG A 47 -1.98 12.08 -1.56
CA ARG A 47 -2.82 11.08 -2.20
C ARG A 47 -1.96 9.94 -2.76
N TRP A 48 -2.14 8.75 -2.23
CA TRP A 48 -1.40 7.56 -2.63
C TRP A 48 -2.27 6.69 -3.53
N VAL A 49 -1.84 6.50 -4.77
CA VAL A 49 -2.44 5.56 -5.72
C VAL A 49 -1.56 4.30 -5.74
N TRP A 50 -2.02 3.26 -5.07
CA TRP A 50 -1.35 1.96 -5.06
C TRP A 50 -1.76 1.18 -6.30
N MET A 51 -0.82 0.98 -7.22
CA MET A 51 -1.00 0.23 -8.45
C MET A 51 -0.22 -1.09 -8.37
N GLY A 52 -0.86 -2.21 -8.71
CA GLY A 52 -0.18 -3.49 -8.66
C GLY A 52 -1.05 -4.70 -8.92
N ASP A 53 -0.58 -5.84 -8.44
CA ASP A 53 -1.18 -7.15 -8.62
C ASP A 53 -1.70 -7.68 -7.27
N SER A 54 -1.64 -8.99 -7.04
CA SER A 54 -1.98 -9.58 -5.76
C SER A 54 -1.18 -8.99 -4.59
N PHE A 55 -0.04 -8.33 -4.80
CA PHE A 55 0.76 -7.67 -3.76
C PHE A 55 0.14 -6.37 -3.26
N ALA A 56 -0.70 -5.72 -4.07
CA ALA A 56 -1.26 -4.41 -3.79
C ALA A 56 -2.77 -4.40 -3.53
N VAL A 57 -3.43 -5.55 -3.53
CA VAL A 57 -4.88 -5.63 -3.25
C VAL A 57 -5.23 -5.06 -1.86
N PRO A 58 -6.39 -4.38 -1.70
CA PRO A 58 -6.77 -3.67 -0.47
C PRO A 58 -7.22 -4.62 0.64
N THR A 59 -6.28 -5.40 1.19
CA THR A 59 -6.52 -6.30 2.33
C THR A 59 -5.42 -6.16 3.37
N ARG A 60 -5.71 -6.44 4.64
CA ARG A 60 -4.74 -6.37 5.75
C ARG A 60 -3.47 -7.20 5.54
N ARG A 61 -3.53 -8.21 4.67
CA ARG A 61 -2.39 -9.07 4.30
C ARG A 61 -1.49 -8.46 3.23
N ARG A 62 -1.67 -7.19 2.87
CA ARG A 62 -0.89 -6.52 1.83
C ARG A 62 -0.27 -5.23 2.34
N VAL A 63 0.97 -5.01 1.94
CA VAL A 63 1.78 -3.86 2.36
C VAL A 63 1.05 -2.54 2.13
N PRO A 64 0.42 -2.30 0.96
CA PRO A 64 -0.34 -1.06 0.73
C PRO A 64 -1.46 -0.80 1.74
N PHE A 65 -2.31 -1.78 2.05
CA PHE A 65 -3.37 -1.55 3.03
C PHE A 65 -2.82 -1.47 4.46
N ALA A 66 -1.81 -2.28 4.77
CA ALA A 66 -1.13 -2.23 6.07
C ALA A 66 -0.46 -0.87 6.33
N SER A 67 -0.08 -0.11 5.28
CA SER A 67 0.42 1.27 5.44
C SER A 67 -0.58 2.21 6.10
N LEU A 68 -1.88 2.00 5.90
CA LEU A 68 -2.92 2.77 6.58
C LEU A 68 -3.01 2.48 8.08
N LEU A 69 -2.47 1.34 8.50
CA LEU A 69 -2.46 0.90 9.89
C LEU A 69 -1.15 1.28 10.59
N THR A 70 -0.02 0.99 9.95
CA THR A 70 1.30 1.03 10.59
C THR A 70 2.04 2.34 10.41
N TRP A 71 1.72 3.13 9.37
CA TRP A 71 2.37 4.42 9.20
C TRP A 71 1.81 5.40 10.22
N PRO A 72 2.62 6.32 10.77
CA PRO A 72 2.17 7.28 11.77
C PRO A 72 1.38 8.42 11.12
N LEU A 73 0.35 8.08 10.34
CA LEU A 73 -0.50 9.04 9.63
C LEU A 73 -1.23 9.94 10.63
N GLU A 74 -1.20 11.25 10.42
CA GLU A 74 -1.97 12.19 11.24
C GLU A 74 -3.47 11.86 11.18
N ARG A 75 -3.93 11.48 9.99
CA ARG A 75 -5.33 11.14 9.69
C ARG A 75 -5.42 10.32 8.41
N VAL A 76 -6.33 9.34 8.38
CA VAL A 76 -6.79 8.72 7.13
C VAL A 76 -8.03 9.48 6.67
N GLY A 77 -7.91 10.23 5.58
CA GLY A 77 -8.96 11.10 5.07
C GLY A 77 -9.93 10.36 4.14
N ALA A 78 -9.39 9.59 3.20
CA ALA A 78 -10.22 8.80 2.30
C ALA A 78 -9.53 7.51 1.83
N VAL A 79 -10.33 6.49 1.55
CA VAL A 79 -9.86 5.21 1.02
C VAL A 79 -10.80 4.77 -0.11
N ALA A 80 -10.25 4.54 -1.31
CA ALA A 80 -10.95 3.99 -2.46
C ALA A 80 -10.53 2.55 -2.69
N VAL A 81 -11.47 1.61 -2.57
CA VAL A 81 -11.20 0.16 -2.57
C VAL A 81 -12.18 -0.58 -3.48
N GLY A 82 -11.74 -1.72 -4.01
CA GLY A 82 -12.63 -2.64 -4.72
C GLY A 82 -13.64 -3.32 -3.79
N PRO A 83 -14.74 -3.87 -4.33
CA PRO A 83 -15.88 -4.39 -3.56
C PRO A 83 -15.65 -5.75 -2.89
N GLN A 84 -14.43 -6.34 -2.93
CA GLN A 84 -14.05 -7.46 -2.05
C GLN A 84 -12.98 -7.10 -1.01
N SER A 85 -12.71 -5.81 -0.80
CA SER A 85 -11.71 -5.36 0.16
C SER A 85 -12.12 -5.61 1.63
N THR A 86 -11.16 -5.53 2.55
CA THR A 86 -11.44 -5.60 4.00
C THR A 86 -12.31 -4.43 4.48
N LEU A 87 -12.20 -3.25 3.86
CA LEU A 87 -12.98 -2.06 4.21
C LEU A 87 -14.39 -2.08 3.60
N ALA A 88 -14.57 -2.79 2.48
CA ALA A 88 -15.82 -2.83 1.74
C ALA A 88 -16.02 -4.16 1.02
N MET A 89 -17.05 -4.88 1.44
CA MET A 89 -17.40 -6.19 0.93
C MET A 89 -18.83 -6.16 0.37
N ALA A 90 -18.96 -6.28 -0.95
CA ALA A 90 -20.23 -6.59 -1.59
C ALA A 90 -20.43 -8.11 -1.61
N THR A 91 -21.66 -8.55 -1.38
CA THR A 91 -22.08 -9.94 -1.55
C THR A 91 -23.18 -9.96 -2.61
N PRO A 92 -22.96 -10.62 -3.76
CA PRO A 92 -23.98 -10.77 -4.80
C PRO A 92 -25.25 -11.40 -4.23
N VAL A 93 -26.41 -11.01 -4.77
CA VAL A 93 -27.67 -11.73 -4.53
C VAL A 93 -27.82 -12.79 -5.61
N ASP A 94 -28.09 -14.04 -5.19
CA ASP A 94 -27.99 -15.24 -6.01
C ASP A 94 -28.59 -15.09 -7.41
N GLY A 95 -27.75 -15.33 -8.43
CA GLY A 95 -28.10 -15.38 -9.85
C GLY A 95 -28.07 -14.06 -10.62
N THR A 96 -28.03 -12.90 -9.93
CA THR A 96 -28.14 -11.57 -10.59
C THR A 96 -26.80 -10.89 -10.86
N ALA A 97 -25.76 -11.26 -10.10
CA ALA A 97 -24.44 -10.66 -10.23
C ALA A 97 -23.33 -11.69 -10.08
N ARG A 98 -22.22 -11.45 -10.78
CA ARG A 98 -21.02 -12.29 -10.80
C ARG A 98 -19.76 -11.44 -10.59
N TRP A 99 -18.77 -12.04 -9.96
CA TRP A 99 -17.44 -11.46 -9.90
C TRP A 99 -16.73 -11.65 -11.23
N ILE A 100 -16.09 -10.60 -11.74
CA ILE A 100 -15.13 -10.73 -12.83
C ILE A 100 -13.83 -11.26 -12.24
N ARG A 101 -13.42 -12.47 -12.66
CA ARG A 101 -12.22 -13.13 -12.14
C ARG A 101 -11.10 -13.16 -13.17
N SER A 102 -9.89 -13.43 -12.69
CA SER A 102 -8.72 -13.69 -13.53
C SER A 102 -8.94 -14.86 -14.49
N GLU A 103 -9.66 -15.89 -14.05
CA GLU A 103 -10.03 -17.05 -14.88
C GLU A 103 -10.89 -16.65 -16.09
N ASP A 104 -11.66 -15.57 -15.96
CA ASP A 104 -12.49 -15.02 -17.03
C ASP A 104 -11.69 -14.15 -18.01
N GLY A 105 -10.38 -13.97 -17.82
CA GLY A 105 -9.54 -13.13 -18.68
C GLY A 105 -9.86 -11.63 -18.59
N TYR A 106 -10.58 -11.19 -17.55
CA TYR A 106 -11.08 -9.79 -17.40
C TYR A 106 -12.07 -9.40 -18.48
N VAL A 107 -12.86 -10.38 -18.91
CA VAL A 107 -13.92 -10.18 -19.87
C VAL A 107 -15.18 -9.61 -19.20
N LEU A 108 -15.51 -8.38 -19.57
CA LEU A 108 -16.77 -7.71 -19.26
C LEU A 108 -17.84 -8.13 -20.26
N GLY A 109 -19.09 -8.24 -19.81
CA GLY A 109 -20.23 -8.60 -20.65
C GLY A 109 -20.10 -9.96 -21.33
N ARG A 110 -19.42 -10.91 -20.68
CA ARG A 110 -19.12 -12.24 -21.24
C ARG A 110 -20.37 -12.94 -21.78
N GLY A 111 -20.30 -13.46 -23.00
CA GLY A 111 -21.40 -14.15 -23.67
C GLY A 111 -22.52 -13.23 -24.18
N THR A 112 -22.31 -11.91 -24.12
CA THR A 112 -23.19 -10.92 -24.74
C THR A 112 -22.54 -10.37 -26.01
N SER A 113 -23.29 -9.59 -26.79
CA SER A 113 -22.73 -8.88 -27.96
C SER A 113 -21.74 -7.77 -27.57
N ARG A 114 -21.54 -7.49 -26.28
CA ARG A 114 -20.68 -6.43 -25.73
C ARG A 114 -19.45 -6.96 -24.99
N GLU A 115 -19.09 -8.19 -25.31
CA GLU A 115 -17.94 -8.83 -24.71
C GLU A 115 -16.67 -8.00 -24.95
N GLU A 116 -16.03 -7.55 -23.87
CA GLU A 116 -14.78 -6.78 -23.96
C GLU A 116 -13.73 -7.38 -23.02
N PRO A 117 -12.55 -7.78 -23.52
CA PRO A 117 -11.51 -8.41 -22.71
C PRO A 117 -10.68 -7.41 -21.89
N MET A 118 -11.20 -6.22 -21.60
CA MET A 118 -10.50 -5.15 -20.88
C MET A 118 -11.18 -4.82 -19.56
N GLY A 119 -10.38 -4.48 -18.55
CA GLY A 119 -10.91 -3.99 -17.27
C GLY A 119 -9.83 -3.32 -16.44
N VAL A 120 -10.18 -2.25 -15.74
CA VAL A 120 -9.25 -1.59 -14.81
C VAL A 120 -8.89 -2.56 -13.67
N PRO A 121 -7.66 -2.48 -13.12
CA PRO A 121 -7.22 -3.28 -11.97
C PRO A 121 -7.94 -2.88 -10.67
N VAL A 122 -9.27 -2.89 -10.62
CA VAL A 122 -10.01 -2.75 -9.36
C VAL A 122 -10.20 -4.14 -8.75
N TYR A 123 -10.02 -4.24 -7.43
CA TYR A 123 -10.06 -5.53 -6.75
C TYR A 123 -11.46 -6.15 -6.83
N ARG A 124 -11.63 -7.12 -7.75
CA ARG A 124 -12.82 -7.94 -7.91
C ARG A 124 -14.03 -7.12 -8.34
N LEU A 125 -14.01 -6.58 -9.55
CA LEU A 125 -15.17 -5.91 -10.14
C LEU A 125 -16.41 -6.84 -10.12
N LEU A 126 -17.54 -6.30 -9.69
CA LEU A 126 -18.82 -7.02 -9.69
C LEU A 126 -19.64 -6.58 -10.89
N GLU A 127 -20.07 -7.53 -11.72
CA GLU A 127 -20.96 -7.31 -12.86
C GLU A 127 -22.34 -7.88 -12.54
N ALA A 128 -23.40 -7.11 -12.81
CA ALA A 128 -24.77 -7.55 -12.67
C ALA A 128 -25.51 -7.39 -13.99
N ASP A 129 -26.17 -8.45 -14.44
CA ASP A 129 -27.07 -8.42 -15.61
C ASP A 129 -28.50 -8.26 -15.10
N LEU A 130 -29.07 -7.08 -15.37
CA LEU A 130 -30.23 -6.60 -14.65
C LEU A 130 -31.42 -6.34 -15.60
N PRO A 131 -32.64 -6.76 -15.22
CA PRO A 131 -33.84 -6.50 -15.99
C PRO A 131 -34.29 -5.03 -15.81
N VAL A 132 -35.34 -4.66 -16.55
CA VAL A 132 -36.09 -3.41 -16.31
C VAL A 132 -36.74 -3.46 -14.92
N GLY A 133 -36.72 -2.32 -14.22
CA GLY A 133 -37.32 -2.12 -12.91
C GLY A 133 -36.32 -2.21 -11.77
N ASP A 134 -36.84 -2.12 -10.54
CA ASP A 134 -36.04 -2.11 -9.30
C ASP A 134 -35.60 -3.53 -8.90
N THR A 135 -34.30 -3.80 -9.08
CA THR A 135 -33.66 -5.08 -8.79
C THR A 135 -32.54 -4.90 -7.77
N ARG A 136 -32.61 -5.66 -6.68
CA ARG A 136 -31.48 -5.81 -5.75
C ARG A 136 -30.48 -6.80 -6.32
N PHE A 137 -29.22 -6.39 -6.45
CA PHE A 137 -28.17 -7.23 -7.06
C PHE A 137 -27.01 -7.56 -6.11
N ALA A 138 -26.83 -6.78 -5.04
CA ALA A 138 -25.82 -7.06 -4.04
C ALA A 138 -26.21 -6.48 -2.67
N ARG A 139 -25.54 -6.98 -1.62
CA ARG A 139 -25.50 -6.37 -0.30
C ARG A 139 -24.09 -5.83 -0.05
N LEU A 140 -23.95 -4.54 0.20
CA LEU A 140 -22.69 -3.90 0.54
C LEU A 140 -22.53 -3.79 2.05
N ILE A 141 -21.39 -4.23 2.56
CA ILE A 141 -20.94 -4.02 3.93
C ILE A 141 -19.70 -3.12 3.89
N VAL A 142 -19.74 -1.98 4.57
CA VAL A 142 -18.57 -1.12 4.80
C VAL A 142 -18.22 -1.17 6.28
N ASP A 143 -16.96 -1.47 6.59
CA ASP A 143 -16.50 -1.70 7.95
C ASP A 143 -15.27 -0.84 8.27
N ARG A 144 -15.49 0.25 9.00
CA ARG A 144 -14.42 1.17 9.42
C ARG A 144 -13.53 0.57 10.50
N GLU A 145 -13.97 -0.48 11.19
CA GLU A 145 -13.14 -1.17 12.20
C GLU A 145 -11.91 -1.81 11.56
N ALA A 146 -11.95 -2.05 10.24
CA ALA A 146 -10.81 -2.45 9.45
C ALA A 146 -9.58 -1.52 9.58
N LEU A 147 -9.75 -0.29 10.09
CA LEU A 147 -8.67 0.67 10.33
C LEU A 147 -8.48 1.04 11.83
N ALA A 148 -9.28 0.46 12.73
CA ALA A 148 -9.37 0.94 14.12
C ALA A 148 -8.13 0.65 14.98
N ASP A 149 -7.44 -0.46 14.69
CA ASP A 149 -6.21 -0.90 15.36
C ASP A 149 -4.95 -0.18 14.88
N GLY A 150 -5.02 0.54 13.76
CA GLY A 150 -3.92 1.34 13.21
C GLY A 150 -3.60 2.59 14.05
N ASN A 151 -2.47 3.24 13.78
CA ASN A 151 -2.06 4.48 14.48
C ASN A 151 -3.15 5.56 14.43
N ALA A 152 -3.66 5.85 13.23
CA ALA A 152 -4.73 6.83 13.05
C ALA A 152 -6.04 6.35 13.69
N GLY A 153 -6.33 5.04 13.64
CA GLY A 153 -7.51 4.43 14.26
C GLY A 153 -7.53 4.58 15.78
N ALA A 154 -6.44 4.19 16.44
CA ALA A 154 -6.25 4.28 17.88
C ALA A 154 -6.35 5.73 18.39
N ALA A 155 -5.95 6.71 17.59
CA ALA A 155 -6.09 8.14 17.89
C ALA A 155 -7.50 8.70 17.61
N GLY A 156 -8.45 7.89 17.12
CA GLY A 156 -9.80 8.32 16.73
C GLY A 156 -9.83 9.16 15.44
N ARG A 157 -8.80 9.04 14.59
CA ARG A 157 -8.57 9.86 13.38
C ARG A 157 -8.65 9.05 12.09
N ALA A 158 -9.01 7.76 12.12
CA ALA A 158 -9.30 7.02 10.91
C ALA A 158 -10.72 7.37 10.40
N LEU A 159 -10.79 8.06 9.26
CA LEU A 159 -12.05 8.48 8.63
C LEU A 159 -12.95 9.29 9.59
N SER A 160 -12.36 10.10 10.48
CA SER A 160 -13.08 10.84 11.52
C SER A 160 -14.03 11.91 10.96
N GLY A 161 -15.02 12.30 11.76
CA GLY A 161 -16.05 13.30 11.41
C GLY A 161 -17.27 12.66 10.73
N ASP A 162 -18.01 13.46 9.96
CA ASP A 162 -19.16 13.04 9.16
C ASP A 162 -18.71 12.18 7.98
N ALA A 163 -18.30 10.96 8.28
CA ALA A 163 -17.80 10.01 7.29
C ALA A 163 -18.91 9.64 6.30
N THR A 164 -18.54 9.55 5.03
CA THR A 164 -19.42 9.21 3.93
C THR A 164 -18.91 7.99 3.17
N VAL A 165 -19.83 7.26 2.58
CA VAL A 165 -19.56 6.20 1.61
C VAL A 165 -20.16 6.58 0.25
N ARG A 166 -19.45 6.26 -0.82
CA ARG A 166 -19.88 6.49 -2.20
C ARG A 166 -19.61 5.23 -3.03
N PRO A 167 -20.61 4.63 -3.69
CA PRO A 167 -20.34 3.53 -4.62
C PRO A 167 -19.59 4.07 -5.83
N LEU A 168 -18.60 3.31 -6.31
CA LEU A 168 -17.90 3.59 -7.56
C LEU A 168 -18.42 2.63 -8.62
N LEU A 169 -19.12 3.19 -9.60
CA LEU A 169 -19.65 2.45 -10.74
C LEU A 169 -18.69 2.56 -11.93
N PHE A 170 -18.73 1.54 -12.78
CA PHE A 170 -18.05 1.55 -14.07
C PHE A 170 -19.07 1.21 -15.17
N GLU A 171 -18.97 1.88 -16.31
CA GLU A 171 -19.77 1.59 -17.49
C GLU A 171 -18.88 1.55 -18.72
N GLN A 172 -19.12 0.58 -19.60
CA GLN A 172 -18.43 0.47 -20.87
C GLN A 172 -18.90 1.53 -21.87
N ASP A 173 -18.12 1.76 -22.93
CA ASP A 173 -18.38 2.77 -23.98
C ASP A 173 -19.75 2.60 -24.68
N GLU A 174 -20.33 1.40 -24.63
CA GLU A 174 -21.63 1.04 -25.23
C GLU A 174 -22.67 0.54 -24.20
N ALA A 175 -22.66 1.08 -22.98
CA ALA A 175 -23.61 0.69 -21.95
C ALA A 175 -25.06 1.10 -22.29
N ASP A 176 -25.94 0.11 -22.49
CA ASP A 176 -27.40 0.33 -22.64
C ASP A 176 -28.14 0.52 -21.32
N ALA A 177 -27.51 0.18 -20.19
CA ALA A 177 -28.16 0.31 -18.90
C ALA A 177 -28.52 1.78 -18.67
N ARG A 178 -29.82 2.07 -18.66
CA ARG A 178 -30.38 3.39 -18.35
C ARG A 178 -31.14 3.28 -17.05
N GLY A 179 -30.95 4.23 -16.14
CA GLY A 179 -31.57 4.20 -14.84
C GLY A 179 -30.65 4.69 -13.74
N THR A 180 -30.75 4.09 -12.55
CA THR A 180 -29.92 4.45 -11.40
C THR A 180 -29.48 3.23 -10.61
N VAL A 181 -28.28 3.26 -10.03
CA VAL A 181 -27.87 2.38 -8.94
C VAL A 181 -27.96 3.13 -7.63
N ARG A 182 -28.61 2.52 -6.64
CA ARG A 182 -28.91 3.10 -5.33
C ARG A 182 -28.15 2.36 -4.23
N LEU A 183 -27.54 3.13 -3.35
CA LEU A 183 -27.00 2.71 -2.06
C LEU A 183 -27.77 3.48 -0.98
N GLY A 184 -28.74 2.82 -0.34
CA GLY A 184 -29.72 3.50 0.50
C GLY A 184 -30.45 4.60 -0.29
N GLU A 185 -30.48 5.82 0.26
CA GLU A 185 -31.08 6.99 -0.39
C GLU A 185 -30.19 7.61 -1.49
N SER A 186 -28.93 7.20 -1.60
CA SER A 186 -27.99 7.73 -2.60
C SER A 186 -28.22 7.05 -3.95
N ALA A 187 -28.74 7.79 -4.93
CA ALA A 187 -28.91 7.33 -6.30
C ALA A 187 -27.81 7.88 -7.23
N THR A 188 -27.23 6.98 -8.03
CA THR A 188 -26.18 7.26 -9.01
C THR A 188 -26.72 6.91 -10.40
N PRO A 189 -26.80 7.87 -11.34
CA PRO A 189 -27.35 7.60 -12.67
C PRO A 189 -26.43 6.68 -13.49
N LEU A 190 -27.05 5.86 -14.34
CA LEU A 190 -26.42 5.07 -15.39
C LEU A 190 -26.61 5.72 -16.77
N GLY A 191 -25.81 5.32 -17.76
CA GLY A 191 -25.86 5.77 -19.14
C GLY A 191 -24.72 6.68 -19.62
N THR A 192 -23.57 6.69 -18.96
CA THR A 192 -22.39 7.47 -19.35
C THR A 192 -21.16 6.60 -19.13
N PRO A 193 -20.38 6.33 -20.20
CA PRO A 193 -19.18 5.52 -20.11
C PRO A 193 -18.17 6.02 -19.08
N GLY A 194 -17.37 5.09 -18.57
CA GLY A 194 -16.29 5.34 -17.63
C GLY A 194 -16.71 5.18 -16.16
N PHE A 195 -15.85 5.71 -15.27
CA PHE A 195 -16.06 5.61 -13.83
C PHE A 195 -16.95 6.73 -13.32
N ARG A 196 -17.87 6.38 -12.42
CA ARG A 196 -18.72 7.36 -11.76
C ARG A 196 -18.81 7.12 -10.27
N LEU A 197 -18.51 8.16 -9.52
CA LEU A 197 -18.64 8.14 -8.08
C LEU A 197 -20.04 8.59 -7.69
N GLY A 198 -20.74 7.75 -6.94
CA GLY A 198 -22.07 8.04 -6.43
C GLY A 198 -22.09 9.16 -5.41
N ARG A 199 -23.32 9.60 -5.07
CA ARG A 199 -23.50 10.64 -4.05
C ARG A 199 -23.10 10.13 -2.66
N PRO A 200 -22.58 10.99 -1.78
CA PRO A 200 -22.23 10.60 -0.41
C PRO A 200 -23.46 10.14 0.36
N LEU A 201 -23.37 8.95 0.94
CA LEU A 201 -24.27 8.48 2.00
C LEU A 201 -23.52 8.57 3.34
N GLY A 202 -24.12 9.22 4.34
CA GLY A 202 -23.52 9.30 5.68
C GLY A 202 -23.45 7.94 6.36
N LEU A 203 -22.30 7.61 6.96
CA LEU A 203 -22.11 6.40 7.76
C LEU A 203 -22.62 6.56 9.21
N GLY A 204 -22.93 7.80 9.63
CA GLY A 204 -23.30 8.13 11.00
C GLY A 204 -22.17 7.84 12.00
N PHE A 205 -22.52 7.74 13.29
CA PHE A 205 -21.58 7.37 14.36
C PHE A 205 -21.25 5.86 14.41
N GLY A 206 -21.85 5.05 13.54
CA GLY A 206 -21.60 3.61 13.47
C GLY A 206 -20.24 3.28 12.87
N SER A 207 -19.66 2.17 13.31
CA SER A 207 -18.42 1.63 12.75
C SER A 207 -18.66 0.82 11.48
N ARG A 208 -19.89 0.32 11.27
CA ARG A 208 -20.27 -0.54 10.16
C ARG A 208 -21.57 -0.09 9.51
N LEU A 209 -21.57 -0.04 8.18
CA LEU A 209 -22.77 0.09 7.34
C LEU A 209 -23.05 -1.25 6.66
N ALA A 210 -24.31 -1.65 6.64
CA ALA A 210 -24.80 -2.71 5.78
C ALA A 210 -26.01 -2.19 5.00
N SER A 211 -25.91 -2.12 3.68
CA SER A 211 -26.98 -1.63 2.82
C SER A 211 -27.11 -2.49 1.57
N ASP A 212 -28.33 -2.58 1.06
CA ASP A 212 -28.56 -3.18 -0.24
C ASP A 212 -28.12 -2.23 -1.35
N LEU A 213 -27.57 -2.82 -2.41
CA LEU A 213 -27.34 -2.19 -3.68
C LEU A 213 -28.47 -2.61 -4.62
N ARG A 214 -29.21 -1.60 -5.11
CA ARG A 214 -30.36 -1.79 -5.98
C ARG A 214 -30.14 -1.03 -7.27
N ALA A 215 -30.54 -1.58 -8.40
CA ALA A 215 -30.61 -0.83 -9.64
C ALA A 215 -32.07 -0.68 -10.04
N ASP A 216 -32.48 0.51 -10.45
CA ASP A 216 -33.77 0.78 -11.04
C ASP A 216 -33.54 1.16 -12.50
N LEU A 217 -33.77 0.22 -13.41
CA LEU A 217 -33.43 0.36 -14.83
C LEU A 217 -34.66 0.59 -15.70
N SER A 218 -34.56 1.49 -16.67
CA SER A 218 -35.57 1.71 -17.71
C SER A 218 -35.35 0.84 -18.96
N ALA A 219 -34.21 0.16 -19.05
CA ALA A 219 -33.85 -0.80 -20.09
C ALA A 219 -32.96 -1.90 -19.46
N PRO A 220 -33.06 -3.17 -19.90
CA PRO A 220 -32.18 -4.21 -19.38
C PRO A 220 -30.72 -3.88 -19.73
N GLY A 221 -29.79 -4.25 -18.85
CA GLY A 221 -28.38 -3.99 -19.12
C GLY A 221 -27.44 -4.39 -17.99
N LEU A 222 -26.15 -4.23 -18.26
CA LEU A 222 -25.08 -4.51 -17.32
C LEU A 222 -24.84 -3.31 -16.41
N ALA A 223 -24.70 -3.58 -15.12
CA ALA A 223 -24.21 -2.63 -14.13
C ALA A 223 -22.93 -3.17 -13.49
N HIS A 224 -21.88 -2.36 -13.44
CA HIS A 224 -20.63 -2.75 -12.79
C HIS A 224 -20.37 -1.94 -11.53
N LEU A 225 -20.21 -2.64 -10.41
CA LEU A 225 -19.67 -2.06 -9.18
C LEU A 225 -18.16 -2.28 -9.16
N ALA A 226 -17.42 -1.20 -9.40
CA ALA A 226 -15.96 -1.21 -9.40
C ALA A 226 -15.36 -1.02 -8.01
N GLY A 227 -16.11 -0.47 -7.06
CA GLY A 227 -15.60 -0.25 -5.71
C GLY A 227 -16.46 0.68 -4.86
N VAL A 228 -15.85 1.19 -3.81
CA VAL A 228 -16.40 2.26 -2.98
C VAL A 228 -15.30 3.23 -2.58
N VAL A 229 -15.70 4.48 -2.36
CA VAL A 229 -14.87 5.49 -1.69
C VAL A 229 -15.48 5.76 -0.33
N VAL A 230 -14.70 5.53 0.73
CA VAL A 230 -15.04 5.91 2.09
C VAL A 230 -14.21 7.13 2.46
N ALA A 231 -14.85 8.21 2.88
CA ALA A 231 -14.19 9.49 3.10
C ALA A 231 -14.70 10.17 4.38
N GLY A 232 -13.79 10.65 5.21
CA GLY A 232 -14.07 11.54 6.33
C GLY A 232 -13.47 12.92 6.08
N GLN A 233 -12.94 13.52 7.14
CA GLN A 233 -12.23 14.80 7.06
C GLN A 233 -10.91 14.68 6.27
N PRO A 234 -10.43 15.76 5.62
CA PRO A 234 -9.20 15.74 4.82
C PRO A 234 -7.97 15.20 5.56
N GLY A 235 -7.14 14.43 4.88
CA GLY A 235 -5.96 13.75 5.42
C GLY A 235 -5.29 12.88 4.35
N HIS A 236 -4.57 11.83 4.76
CA HIS A 236 -4.01 10.86 3.82
C HIS A 236 -5.11 10.19 3.00
N THR A 237 -4.97 10.20 1.68
CA THR A 237 -5.90 9.53 0.77
C THR A 237 -5.23 8.31 0.16
N ALA A 238 -5.87 7.15 0.17
CA ALA A 238 -5.36 5.94 -0.48
C ALA A 238 -6.34 5.39 -1.51
N GLN A 239 -5.88 5.20 -2.74
CA GLN A 239 -6.62 4.60 -3.85
C GLN A 239 -5.94 3.30 -4.24
N PHE A 240 -6.72 2.22 -4.36
CA PHE A 240 -6.19 0.90 -4.69
C PHE A 240 -6.63 0.49 -6.09
N LEU A 241 -5.65 0.41 -6.97
CA LEU A 241 -5.72 -0.08 -8.34
C LEU A 241 -4.89 -1.36 -8.44
N ALA A 242 -5.39 -2.40 -7.78
CA ALA A 242 -4.81 -3.71 -7.84
C ALA A 242 -5.88 -4.80 -7.85
N ASP A 243 -5.57 -5.90 -8.54
CA ASP A 243 -6.28 -7.16 -8.41
C ASP A 243 -5.29 -8.32 -8.57
N VAL A 244 -5.73 -9.56 -8.37
CA VAL A 244 -4.88 -10.73 -8.53
C VAL A 244 -4.25 -10.77 -9.94
N SER A 245 -3.04 -11.28 -10.10
CA SER A 245 -2.45 -11.64 -11.41
C SER A 245 -2.37 -10.53 -12.48
N TRP A 246 -2.08 -9.30 -12.09
CA TRP A 246 -1.63 -8.26 -13.03
C TRP A 246 -0.12 -8.35 -13.26
N SER A 247 0.35 -7.84 -14.40
CA SER A 247 1.77 -7.79 -14.75
C SER A 247 2.13 -6.38 -15.22
N THR A 248 3.42 -6.06 -15.16
CA THR A 248 3.97 -4.81 -15.71
C THR A 248 3.54 -4.58 -17.16
N THR A 249 3.48 -5.63 -17.99
CA THR A 249 3.02 -5.56 -19.39
C THR A 249 1.57 -5.10 -19.48
N GLY A 250 0.70 -5.60 -18.59
CA GLY A 250 -0.69 -5.18 -18.51
C GLY A 250 -0.86 -3.68 -18.19
N PHE A 251 0.07 -3.11 -17.44
CA PHE A 251 0.13 -1.68 -17.15
C PHE A 251 0.85 -0.86 -18.23
N ALA A 252 1.56 -1.49 -19.17
CA ALA A 252 2.45 -0.81 -20.12
C ALA A 252 1.81 -0.51 -21.48
N THR A 253 0.70 -1.16 -21.85
CA THR A 253 0.09 -1.00 -23.17
C THR A 253 -1.41 -0.62 -23.14
N ASP A 254 -1.82 0.17 -24.14
CA ASP A 254 -3.21 0.50 -24.49
C ASP A 254 -3.84 -0.51 -25.46
N ASP A 255 -3.05 -1.47 -25.96
CA ASP A 255 -3.52 -2.44 -26.93
C ASP A 255 -4.66 -3.29 -26.37
N ALA A 256 -5.48 -3.82 -27.28
CA ALA A 256 -6.41 -4.88 -26.94
C ALA A 256 -5.66 -6.19 -26.73
N PRO A 257 -6.03 -6.99 -25.73
CA PRO A 257 -5.40 -8.30 -25.54
C PRO A 257 -5.70 -9.16 -26.77
N ALA A 258 -4.64 -9.66 -27.41
CA ALA A 258 -4.75 -10.51 -28.58
C ALA A 258 -4.81 -11.99 -28.16
N PRO A 259 -5.79 -12.79 -28.64
CA PRO A 259 -5.77 -14.23 -28.41
C PRO A 259 -4.46 -14.87 -28.91
N PRO A 260 -3.91 -15.89 -28.22
CA PRO A 260 -4.46 -16.57 -27.04
C PRO A 260 -4.14 -15.88 -25.70
N ASP A 261 -3.41 -14.76 -25.74
CA ASP A 261 -2.89 -14.08 -24.57
C ASP A 261 -4.00 -13.35 -23.83
N ARG A 262 -4.46 -13.95 -22.73
CA ARG A 262 -5.40 -13.35 -21.78
C ARG A 262 -4.70 -12.40 -20.80
N VAL A 263 -3.69 -11.66 -21.27
CA VAL A 263 -2.98 -10.69 -20.44
C VAL A 263 -3.92 -9.55 -20.12
N LYS A 264 -4.13 -9.27 -18.83
CA LYS A 264 -5.01 -8.20 -18.41
C LYS A 264 -4.45 -6.86 -18.85
N GLN A 265 -5.27 -6.07 -19.52
CA GLN A 265 -4.92 -4.76 -20.02
C GLN A 265 -6.09 -3.80 -19.74
N PHE A 266 -5.77 -2.52 -19.61
CA PHE A 266 -6.75 -1.44 -19.51
C PHE A 266 -6.27 -0.28 -20.36
N ARG A 267 -7.21 0.58 -20.81
CA ARG A 267 -6.87 1.80 -21.55
C ARG A 267 -6.45 2.92 -20.60
N THR A 268 -5.52 3.75 -21.03
CA THR A 268 -5.04 4.92 -20.29
C THR A 268 -6.19 5.86 -19.96
N GLU A 269 -7.20 5.94 -20.84
CA GLU A 269 -8.45 6.64 -20.61
C GLU A 269 -9.27 6.08 -19.45
N HIS A 270 -9.31 4.75 -19.28
CA HIS A 270 -10.00 4.15 -18.13
C HIS A 270 -9.30 4.51 -16.81
N LEU A 271 -7.96 4.59 -16.80
CA LEU A 271 -7.21 5.06 -15.63
C LEU A 271 -7.47 6.56 -15.37
N ALA A 272 -7.48 7.39 -16.40
CA ALA A 272 -7.80 8.81 -16.27
C ALA A 272 -9.21 9.02 -15.69
N ASN A 273 -10.21 8.29 -16.21
CA ASN A 273 -11.59 8.32 -15.71
C ASN A 273 -11.68 7.84 -14.25
N TYR A 274 -10.96 6.76 -13.88
CA TYR A 274 -10.90 6.31 -12.50
C TYR A 274 -10.32 7.38 -11.58
N LEU A 275 -9.18 7.98 -11.97
CA LEU A 275 -8.51 9.03 -11.20
C LEU A 275 -9.42 10.24 -11.03
N GLN A 276 -10.07 10.69 -12.10
CA GLN A 276 -11.02 11.80 -12.06
C GLN A 276 -12.20 11.49 -11.13
N ALA A 277 -12.79 10.30 -11.21
CA ALA A 277 -13.95 9.93 -10.41
C ALA A 277 -13.63 9.78 -8.93
N THR A 278 -12.45 9.26 -8.58
CA THR A 278 -12.09 8.93 -7.18
C THR A 278 -11.26 10.02 -6.50
N THR A 279 -10.84 11.05 -7.22
CA THR A 279 -10.17 12.23 -6.65
C THR A 279 -11.18 13.11 -5.92
N LEU A 280 -11.02 13.25 -4.61
CA LEU A 280 -11.86 14.14 -3.80
C LEU A 280 -11.31 15.57 -3.72
N ASP A 281 -9.99 15.72 -3.75
CA ASP A 281 -9.28 17.00 -3.79
C ASP A 281 -8.25 16.99 -4.93
N PRO A 282 -8.51 17.70 -6.05
CA PRO A 282 -7.57 17.78 -7.17
C PRO A 282 -6.26 18.49 -6.84
N ALA A 283 -6.21 19.32 -5.80
CA ALA A 283 -5.00 20.04 -5.39
C ALA A 283 -4.06 19.18 -4.52
N GLN A 284 -4.55 18.05 -3.99
CA GLN A 284 -3.75 17.17 -3.14
C GLN A 284 -2.62 16.52 -3.96
N PRO A 285 -1.34 16.69 -3.56
CA PRO A 285 -0.23 16.11 -4.30
C PRO A 285 -0.26 14.59 -4.24
N SER A 286 0.18 13.95 -5.33
CA SER A 286 0.00 12.52 -5.54
C SER A 286 1.30 11.74 -5.63
N VAL A 287 1.30 10.58 -4.99
CA VAL A 287 2.29 9.52 -5.18
C VAL A 287 1.59 8.33 -5.84
N VAL A 288 2.08 7.89 -6.99
CA VAL A 288 1.66 6.63 -7.61
C VAL A 288 2.69 5.57 -7.24
N ALA A 289 2.33 4.65 -6.36
CA ALA A 289 3.21 3.61 -5.87
C ALA A 289 2.93 2.30 -6.62
N PHE A 290 3.92 1.84 -7.37
CA PHE A 290 3.85 0.62 -8.17
C PHE A 290 4.46 -0.56 -7.40
N TYR A 291 3.65 -1.56 -7.07
CA TYR A 291 4.04 -2.67 -6.21
C TYR A 291 3.51 -4.01 -6.73
N LEU A 292 4.41 -4.84 -7.26
CA LEU A 292 4.11 -6.11 -7.94
C LEU A 292 4.96 -7.27 -7.40
N ALA A 293 4.50 -8.49 -7.66
CA ALA A 293 5.36 -9.66 -7.62
C ALA A 293 6.53 -9.52 -8.61
N PRO A 294 7.72 -10.06 -8.31
CA PRO A 294 8.79 -10.13 -9.29
C PRO A 294 8.38 -11.02 -10.47
N GLU A 295 8.71 -10.57 -11.67
CA GLU A 295 8.43 -11.30 -12.90
C GLU A 295 9.71 -11.95 -13.45
N PRO A 296 9.63 -13.16 -14.02
CA PRO A 296 10.79 -13.90 -14.55
C PRO A 296 11.27 -13.29 -15.88
N ARG A 297 11.89 -12.11 -15.81
CA ARG A 297 12.37 -11.34 -16.97
C ARG A 297 13.73 -10.72 -16.70
N PRO A 298 14.57 -10.54 -17.75
CA PRO A 298 15.80 -9.77 -17.64
C PRO A 298 15.52 -8.33 -17.18
N ALA A 299 16.49 -7.74 -16.46
CA ALA A 299 16.37 -6.38 -15.92
C ALA A 299 16.06 -5.33 -17.00
N GLU A 300 16.66 -5.47 -18.19
CA GLU A 300 16.48 -4.56 -19.31
C GLU A 300 15.04 -4.57 -19.84
N GLY A 301 14.43 -5.76 -19.98
CA GLY A 301 13.02 -5.89 -20.37
C GLY A 301 12.05 -5.38 -19.31
N VAL A 302 12.40 -5.51 -18.02
CA VAL A 302 11.65 -4.88 -16.92
C VAL A 302 11.73 -3.36 -17.03
N ALA A 303 12.93 -2.80 -17.23
CA ALA A 303 13.15 -1.36 -17.35
C ALA A 303 12.38 -0.75 -18.54
N GLU A 304 12.42 -1.39 -19.71
CA GLU A 304 11.64 -0.99 -20.89
C GLU A 304 10.15 -0.92 -20.58
N THR A 305 9.59 -1.99 -20.03
CA THR A 305 8.16 -2.07 -19.70
C THR A 305 7.76 -1.00 -18.68
N VAL A 306 8.60 -0.80 -17.64
CA VAL A 306 8.31 0.14 -16.55
C VAL A 306 8.40 1.60 -17.02
N ARG A 307 9.27 1.94 -17.98
CA ARG A 307 9.27 3.27 -18.61
C ARG A 307 7.92 3.55 -19.29
N ALA A 308 7.36 2.57 -19.98
CA ALA A 308 6.04 2.69 -20.60
C ALA A 308 4.94 2.87 -19.54
N VAL A 309 4.99 2.12 -18.42
CA VAL A 309 4.06 2.32 -17.28
C VAL A 309 4.15 3.75 -16.75
N VAL A 310 5.35 4.27 -16.49
CA VAL A 310 5.56 5.64 -15.98
C VAL A 310 4.98 6.68 -16.94
N ALA A 311 5.20 6.52 -18.25
CA ALA A 311 4.65 7.42 -19.27
C ALA A 311 3.10 7.40 -19.27
N ARG A 312 2.49 6.20 -19.21
CA ARG A 312 1.04 6.05 -19.18
C ARG A 312 0.40 6.60 -17.92
N VAL A 313 1.03 6.42 -16.76
CA VAL A 313 0.57 7.02 -15.50
C VAL A 313 0.53 8.55 -15.63
N ARG A 314 1.59 9.15 -16.18
CA ARG A 314 1.64 10.61 -16.37
C ARG A 314 0.59 11.09 -17.38
N ASP A 315 0.40 10.38 -18.48
CA ASP A 315 -0.64 10.68 -19.47
C ASP A 315 -2.05 10.59 -18.86
N ALA A 316 -2.33 9.56 -18.06
CA ALA A 316 -3.61 9.42 -17.37
C ALA A 316 -3.88 10.57 -16.39
N PHE A 317 -2.86 11.00 -15.63
CA PHE A 317 -2.97 12.14 -14.73
C PHE A 317 -3.23 13.44 -15.50
N GLN A 318 -2.54 13.65 -16.62
CA GLN A 318 -2.78 14.80 -17.50
C GLN A 318 -4.21 14.80 -18.05
N LYS A 319 -4.67 13.66 -18.59
CA LYS A 319 -6.03 13.47 -19.11
C LYS A 319 -7.11 13.68 -18.04
N ALA A 320 -6.83 13.27 -16.80
CA ALA A 320 -7.71 13.50 -15.65
C ALA A 320 -7.70 14.96 -15.15
N GLY A 321 -6.86 15.84 -15.70
CA GLY A 321 -6.71 17.23 -15.25
C GLY A 321 -6.03 17.36 -13.88
N LEU A 322 -5.19 16.39 -13.51
CA LEU A 322 -4.54 16.32 -12.21
C LEU A 322 -3.06 16.75 -12.30
N PRO A 323 -2.49 17.31 -11.22
CA PRO A 323 -1.06 17.60 -11.16
C PRO A 323 -0.23 16.35 -11.41
N ARG A 324 0.91 16.51 -12.10
CA ARG A 324 1.84 15.42 -12.38
C ARG A 324 2.23 14.68 -11.09
N PRO A 325 2.14 13.35 -11.02
CA PRO A 325 2.45 12.60 -9.80
C PRO A 325 3.93 12.35 -9.65
N VAL A 326 4.37 12.14 -8.41
CA VAL A 326 5.62 11.40 -8.12
C VAL A 326 5.33 9.92 -8.34
N VAL A 327 6.15 9.23 -9.12
CA VAL A 327 6.04 7.76 -9.27
C VAL A 327 7.03 7.09 -8.34
N LEU A 328 6.55 6.21 -7.47
CA LEU A 328 7.37 5.38 -6.59
C LEU A 328 7.35 3.94 -7.08
N LEU A 329 8.51 3.41 -7.44
CA LEU A 329 8.70 2.00 -7.77
C LEU A 329 9.10 1.24 -6.50
N VAL A 330 8.26 0.31 -6.06
CA VAL A 330 8.49 -0.51 -4.86
C VAL A 330 8.91 -1.90 -5.29
N HIS A 331 10.21 -2.20 -5.19
CA HIS A 331 10.70 -3.57 -5.32
C HIS A 331 10.32 -4.37 -4.08
N SER A 332 9.64 -5.50 -4.30
CA SER A 332 9.06 -6.34 -3.26
C SER A 332 10.09 -7.02 -2.35
N HIS A 333 9.57 -7.66 -1.31
CA HIS A 333 10.36 -8.44 -0.36
C HIS A 333 10.86 -9.73 -1.04
N ALA A 334 11.76 -10.45 -0.39
CA ALA A 334 12.23 -11.73 -0.90
C ALA A 334 11.09 -12.76 -0.89
N VAL A 335 10.91 -13.41 -2.04
CA VAL A 335 9.96 -14.51 -2.25
C VAL A 335 10.74 -15.74 -2.69
N GLU A 336 10.21 -16.93 -2.38
CA GLU A 336 10.83 -18.19 -2.79
C GLU A 336 9.73 -19.16 -3.23
N THR A 337 9.41 -19.14 -4.52
CA THR A 337 8.36 -19.98 -5.10
C THR A 337 8.94 -20.86 -6.20
N GLU A 338 8.20 -21.91 -6.60
CA GLU A 338 8.60 -22.74 -7.75
C GLU A 338 8.69 -21.95 -9.06
N SER A 339 7.99 -20.81 -9.15
CA SER A 339 7.87 -20.00 -10.37
C SER A 339 8.74 -18.75 -10.39
N VAL A 340 9.34 -18.37 -9.26
CA VAL A 340 10.16 -17.16 -9.14
C VAL A 340 11.45 -17.49 -8.39
N ALA A 341 12.56 -17.48 -9.11
CA ALA A 341 13.89 -17.66 -8.53
C ALA A 341 14.38 -16.36 -7.88
N GLN A 342 15.30 -16.48 -6.92
CA GLN A 342 15.94 -15.33 -6.29
C GLN A 342 16.63 -14.41 -7.32
N ALA A 343 17.27 -14.98 -8.35
CA ALA A 343 17.92 -14.22 -9.41
C ALA A 343 16.93 -13.35 -10.20
N GLU A 344 15.68 -13.81 -10.37
CA GLU A 344 14.62 -13.08 -11.05
C GLU A 344 14.10 -11.94 -10.17
N THR A 345 13.98 -12.17 -8.86
CA THR A 345 13.68 -11.10 -7.89
C THR A 345 14.69 -9.97 -7.98
N VAL A 346 15.98 -10.31 -7.95
CA VAL A 346 17.06 -9.31 -8.06
C VAL A 346 17.04 -8.62 -9.43
N ALA A 347 16.86 -9.36 -10.53
CA ALA A 347 16.77 -8.79 -11.87
C ALA A 347 15.61 -7.80 -12.02
N PHE A 348 14.45 -8.12 -11.44
CA PHE A 348 13.29 -7.23 -11.42
C PHE A 348 13.59 -5.93 -10.67
N GLY A 349 14.18 -6.03 -9.48
CA GLY A 349 14.62 -4.87 -8.70
C GLY A 349 15.62 -3.98 -9.45
N ARG A 350 16.56 -4.57 -10.21
CA ARG A 350 17.51 -3.81 -11.04
C ARG A 350 16.79 -3.00 -12.13
N GLY A 351 15.86 -3.62 -12.85
CA GLY A 351 15.12 -2.94 -13.91
C GLY A 351 14.33 -1.74 -13.39
N LEU A 352 13.64 -1.92 -12.26
CA LEU A 352 12.94 -0.82 -11.58
C LEU A 352 13.89 0.32 -11.18
N ARG A 353 15.03 -0.02 -10.57
CA ARG A 353 16.01 0.97 -10.13
C ARG A 353 16.65 1.73 -11.29
N GLU A 354 16.92 1.05 -12.40
CA GLU A 354 17.45 1.67 -13.61
C GLU A 354 16.53 2.79 -14.11
N VAL A 355 15.22 2.57 -14.14
CA VAL A 355 14.24 3.60 -14.51
C VAL A 355 14.30 4.78 -13.57
N ALA A 356 14.30 4.55 -12.26
CA ALA A 356 14.38 5.63 -11.27
C ALA A 356 15.70 6.43 -11.31
N ARG A 357 16.82 5.80 -11.68
CA ARG A 357 18.09 6.53 -11.86
C ARG A 357 18.13 7.37 -13.13
N ALA A 358 17.37 6.97 -14.16
CA ALA A 358 17.31 7.67 -15.43
C ALA A 358 16.29 8.83 -15.44
N ASP A 359 15.30 8.80 -14.54
CA ASP A 359 14.23 9.80 -14.45
C ASP A 359 14.21 10.46 -13.05
N PRO A 360 14.57 11.75 -12.93
CA PRO A 360 14.69 12.43 -11.65
C PRO A 360 13.35 12.67 -10.93
N GLU A 361 12.23 12.33 -11.54
CA GLU A 361 10.89 12.41 -10.93
C GLU A 361 10.33 11.03 -10.55
N VAL A 362 11.13 9.97 -10.68
CA VAL A 362 10.77 8.60 -10.30
C VAL A 362 11.62 8.16 -9.11
N ALA A 363 10.96 7.79 -8.02
CA ALA A 363 11.60 7.26 -6.82
C ALA A 363 11.66 5.72 -6.87
N PHE A 364 12.65 5.15 -6.18
CA PHE A 364 12.79 3.71 -6.03
C PHE A 364 13.10 3.32 -4.59
N VAL A 365 12.49 2.23 -4.14
CA VAL A 365 12.77 1.61 -2.85
C VAL A 365 12.70 0.09 -2.99
N SER A 366 13.54 -0.63 -2.24
CA SER A 366 13.55 -2.09 -2.24
C SER A 366 13.34 -2.64 -0.83
N LEU A 367 12.23 -3.35 -0.64
CA LEU A 367 11.99 -4.14 0.57
C LEU A 367 12.98 -5.30 0.65
N TYR A 368 13.24 -6.00 -0.46
CA TYR A 368 14.28 -7.02 -0.56
C TYR A 368 15.63 -6.53 -0.01
N ALA A 369 16.13 -5.38 -0.49
CA ALA A 369 17.40 -4.83 -0.01
C ALA A 369 17.32 -4.37 1.45
N SER A 370 16.20 -3.75 1.85
CA SER A 370 15.97 -3.29 3.22
C SER A 370 15.95 -4.44 4.24
N THR A 371 15.59 -5.66 3.81
CA THR A 371 15.61 -6.86 4.64
C THR A 371 16.80 -7.77 4.38
N GLY A 372 17.81 -7.31 3.64
CA GLY A 372 19.00 -8.09 3.32
C GLY A 372 18.72 -9.35 2.47
N GLY A 373 17.60 -9.38 1.74
CA GLY A 373 17.19 -10.52 0.92
C GLY A 373 16.64 -11.72 1.69
N VAL A 374 16.35 -11.58 2.98
CA VAL A 374 15.81 -12.67 3.81
C VAL A 374 14.39 -13.03 3.41
N VAL A 375 14.15 -14.32 3.21
CA VAL A 375 12.82 -14.92 3.00
C VAL A 375 12.23 -15.25 4.38
N PHE A 376 11.14 -14.58 4.75
CA PHE A 376 10.51 -14.73 6.07
C PHE A 376 9.46 -15.85 6.07
N ASP A 377 9.91 -17.10 6.00
CA ASP A 377 9.07 -18.31 5.91
C ASP A 377 9.14 -19.20 7.16
N GLY A 378 9.65 -18.67 8.27
CA GLY A 378 9.77 -19.39 9.54
C GLY A 378 11.07 -20.18 9.72
N ARG A 379 11.98 -20.18 8.74
CA ARG A 379 13.32 -20.77 8.90
C ARG A 379 14.16 -20.02 9.94
N PRO A 380 15.18 -20.67 10.56
CA PRO A 380 16.04 -20.04 11.57
C PRO A 380 16.72 -18.74 11.11
N GLU A 381 17.00 -18.60 9.82
CA GLU A 381 17.56 -17.36 9.24
C GLU A 381 16.60 -16.17 9.41
N ALA A 382 15.31 -16.35 9.15
CA ALA A 382 14.29 -15.31 9.32
C ALA A 382 14.19 -14.89 10.78
N VAL A 383 14.14 -15.86 11.70
CA VAL A 383 14.11 -15.60 13.14
C VAL A 383 15.37 -14.88 13.61
N ALA A 384 16.54 -15.35 13.19
CA ALA A 384 17.82 -14.73 13.54
C ALA A 384 17.94 -13.30 13.00
N TRP A 385 17.45 -13.05 11.78
CA TRP A 385 17.39 -11.70 11.22
C TRP A 385 16.46 -10.81 12.05
N LEU A 386 15.23 -11.27 12.35
CA LEU A 386 14.29 -10.51 13.17
C LEU A 386 14.93 -10.19 14.53
N GLN A 387 15.50 -11.16 15.24
CA GLN A 387 16.13 -10.91 16.54
C GLN A 387 17.33 -9.95 16.45
N ARG A 388 18.24 -10.19 15.49
CA ARG A 388 19.46 -9.38 15.34
C ARG A 388 19.14 -7.95 14.98
N GLU A 389 18.23 -7.75 14.03
CA GLU A 389 17.87 -6.40 13.64
C GLU A 389 17.08 -5.74 14.78
N GLY A 390 16.26 -6.48 15.54
CA GLY A 390 15.37 -5.98 16.60
C GLY A 390 13.87 -6.05 16.21
N TRP A 391 13.62 -6.81 15.16
CA TRP A 391 12.41 -7.42 14.58
C TRP A 391 11.57 -8.32 15.46
N ALA A 392 12.00 -8.63 16.68
CA ALA A 392 11.34 -9.68 17.47
C ALA A 392 9.86 -9.37 17.75
N GLU A 393 9.56 -8.08 17.90
CA GLU A 393 8.24 -7.53 18.18
C GLU A 393 8.00 -6.27 17.34
N LEU A 394 6.74 -6.02 16.98
CA LEU A 394 6.32 -4.84 16.22
C LEU A 394 5.14 -4.16 16.91
N SER A 395 5.33 -2.88 17.22
CA SER A 395 4.31 -2.03 17.84
C SER A 395 3.77 -0.97 16.88
N TYR A 396 2.44 -0.84 16.83
CA TYR A 396 1.72 0.25 16.15
C TYR A 396 0.29 0.35 16.70
N GLY A 397 -0.32 1.53 16.68
CA GLY A 397 -1.71 1.74 17.08
C GLY A 397 -2.08 1.09 18.41
N THR A 398 -3.07 0.20 18.41
CA THR A 398 -3.49 -0.53 19.62
C THR A 398 -2.53 -1.64 20.03
N HIS A 399 -1.65 -2.08 19.12
CA HIS A 399 -0.54 -3.01 19.36
C HIS A 399 0.71 -2.33 19.95
N THR A 400 0.53 -1.25 20.70
CA THR A 400 1.60 -0.70 21.55
C THR A 400 1.69 -1.52 22.84
N ASP A 401 2.64 -1.23 23.75
CA ASP A 401 2.82 -1.94 25.04
C ASP A 401 1.61 -1.82 26.03
N GLY A 402 0.39 -1.66 25.51
CA GLY A 402 -0.90 -1.62 26.20
C GLY A 402 -1.89 -2.68 25.68
N ARG A 403 -3.15 -2.28 25.47
CA ARG A 403 -4.39 -3.10 25.41
C ARG A 403 -4.29 -4.46 24.70
N ASP A 404 -3.59 -4.56 23.57
CA ASP A 404 -3.44 -5.81 22.79
C ASP A 404 -2.00 -6.37 22.77
N GLY A 405 -1.03 -5.59 23.28
CA GLY A 405 0.41 -5.90 23.20
C GLY A 405 1.00 -5.82 21.79
N PRO A 406 2.34 -5.83 21.66
CA PRO A 406 3.00 -5.82 20.36
C PRO A 406 2.77 -7.13 19.59
N LEU A 407 2.80 -7.05 18.25
CA LEU A 407 2.85 -8.25 17.41
C LEU A 407 4.18 -8.97 17.64
N ARG A 408 4.15 -10.20 18.12
CA ARG A 408 5.37 -10.97 18.41
C ARG A 408 5.80 -11.79 17.19
N LEU A 409 6.53 -11.13 16.29
CA LEU A 409 6.99 -11.72 15.03
C LEU A 409 7.90 -12.95 15.22
N VAL A 410 8.53 -13.10 16.38
CA VAL A 410 9.34 -14.28 16.72
C VAL A 410 8.59 -15.26 17.62
N ALA A 411 7.97 -14.79 18.71
CA ALA A 411 7.37 -15.70 19.69
C ALA A 411 6.11 -16.38 19.15
N ASP A 412 5.27 -15.63 18.43
CA ASP A 412 3.96 -16.09 17.96
C ASP A 412 4.06 -16.54 16.49
N GLU A 413 4.61 -15.69 15.62
CA GLU A 413 4.72 -15.96 14.18
C GLU A 413 5.94 -16.83 13.80
N ARG A 414 6.91 -17.01 14.71
CA ARG A 414 8.14 -17.79 14.48
C ARG A 414 8.92 -17.37 13.22
N GLY A 415 8.79 -16.12 12.79
CA GLY A 415 9.40 -15.60 11.56
C GLY A 415 8.71 -16.05 10.26
N ALA A 416 7.54 -16.69 10.32
CA ALA A 416 6.72 -17.06 9.16
C ALA A 416 5.80 -15.88 8.80
N LEU A 417 6.34 -14.91 8.07
CA LEU A 417 5.66 -13.69 7.67
C LEU A 417 5.10 -13.74 6.24
N LEU A 418 5.28 -14.86 5.55
CA LEU A 418 4.73 -15.16 4.24
C LEU A 418 3.72 -16.31 4.32
N ASP A 419 2.82 -16.38 3.34
CA ASP A 419 1.87 -17.49 3.17
C ASP A 419 2.59 -18.81 2.87
N ASP A 420 1.85 -19.92 2.85
CA ASP A 420 2.41 -21.26 2.61
C ASP A 420 3.10 -21.38 1.24
N ARG A 421 2.79 -20.48 0.31
CA ARG A 421 3.43 -20.39 -1.01
C ARG A 421 4.69 -19.53 -1.00
N ARG A 422 5.05 -18.94 0.14
CA ARG A 422 6.19 -18.01 0.35
C ARG A 422 6.17 -16.86 -0.65
N LEU A 423 4.97 -16.40 -0.99
CA LEU A 423 4.74 -15.40 -2.02
C LEU A 423 4.13 -14.14 -1.43
N HIS A 424 3.01 -14.27 -0.72
CA HIS A 424 2.32 -13.11 -0.17
C HIS A 424 2.56 -12.99 1.33
N PRO A 425 2.60 -11.77 1.89
CA PRO A 425 2.65 -11.62 3.33
C PRO A 425 1.42 -12.19 4.04
N THR A 426 1.62 -12.66 5.27
CA THR A 426 0.56 -12.79 6.29
C THR A 426 0.12 -11.39 6.76
N GLU A 427 -0.85 -11.29 7.68
CA GLU A 427 -1.23 -9.99 8.26
C GLU A 427 -0.06 -9.37 9.05
N ALA A 428 0.59 -10.16 9.91
CA ALA A 428 1.78 -9.75 10.63
C ALA A 428 2.92 -9.38 9.67
N GLY A 429 3.11 -10.16 8.60
CA GLY A 429 4.11 -9.86 7.57
C GLY A 429 3.84 -8.56 6.82
N ALA A 430 2.59 -8.29 6.46
CA ALA A 430 2.21 -7.05 5.79
C ALA A 430 2.45 -5.83 6.69
N ALA A 431 2.13 -5.93 7.98
CA ALA A 431 2.44 -4.90 8.96
C ALA A 431 3.95 -4.67 9.07
N PHE A 432 4.74 -5.74 9.17
CA PHE A 432 6.20 -5.70 9.21
C PHE A 432 6.81 -5.05 7.95
N PHE A 433 6.48 -5.54 6.75
CA PHE A 433 7.02 -4.98 5.51
C PHE A 433 6.55 -3.54 5.26
N SER A 434 5.34 -3.18 5.70
CA SER A 434 4.88 -1.79 5.64
C SER A 434 5.65 -0.88 6.60
N ALA A 435 5.98 -1.36 7.81
CA ALA A 435 6.82 -0.64 8.75
C ALA A 435 8.26 -0.47 8.22
N VAL A 436 8.83 -1.51 7.60
CA VAL A 436 10.13 -1.44 6.91
C VAL A 436 10.07 -0.41 5.77
N LEU A 437 9.01 -0.44 4.95
CA LEU A 437 8.82 0.53 3.86
C LEU A 437 8.84 1.96 4.39
N TYR A 438 8.08 2.24 5.46
CA TYR A 438 8.05 3.56 6.10
C TYR A 438 9.43 4.00 6.58
N GLN A 439 10.15 3.13 7.31
CA GLN A 439 11.49 3.44 7.81
C GLN A 439 12.46 3.78 6.67
N THR A 440 12.41 3.01 5.58
CA THR A 440 13.27 3.26 4.42
C THR A 440 12.91 4.58 3.73
N LEU A 441 11.64 4.87 3.48
CA LEU A 441 11.19 6.11 2.83
C LEU A 441 11.54 7.37 3.65
N THR A 442 11.48 7.27 4.97
CA THR A 442 11.74 8.40 5.87
C THR A 442 13.21 8.53 6.29
N ALA A 443 14.03 7.51 6.01
CA ALA A 443 15.39 7.37 6.54
C ALA A 443 15.44 7.46 8.07
N GLU A 444 14.38 7.04 8.76
CA GLU A 444 14.33 7.01 10.21
C GLU A 444 15.14 5.82 10.74
N SER A 445 16.16 6.11 11.57
CA SER A 445 16.94 5.07 12.22
C SER A 445 16.16 4.41 13.36
N ARG A 446 16.32 3.10 13.50
CA ARG A 446 15.82 2.23 14.57
C ARG A 446 16.27 2.65 15.98
N ALA A 447 15.76 3.73 16.54
CA ALA A 447 15.95 4.03 17.96
C ALA A 447 15.26 2.94 18.79
N ARG A 448 15.99 1.85 19.08
CA ARG A 448 15.66 0.69 19.94
C ARG A 448 14.20 0.61 20.37
N GLY A 449 13.43 -0.25 19.71
CA GLY A 449 12.06 -0.61 20.09
C GLY A 449 11.00 0.10 19.24
N GLY A 450 10.34 -0.68 18.38
CA GLY A 450 9.18 -0.26 17.60
C GLY A 450 9.50 0.70 16.44
N VAL A 451 8.54 0.82 15.53
CA VAL A 451 8.30 2.10 14.87
C VAL A 451 7.84 3.04 15.99
N ALA A 452 8.79 3.52 16.78
CA ALA A 452 8.53 4.61 17.70
C ALA A 452 8.13 5.77 16.80
N VAL A 453 6.84 6.10 16.82
CA VAL A 453 6.31 7.39 16.38
C VAL A 453 7.40 8.41 16.71
N ARG A 454 8.03 9.01 15.69
CA ARG A 454 8.80 10.23 15.95
C ARG A 454 7.83 11.13 16.68
N THR A 455 8.07 11.31 17.97
CA THR A 455 7.23 12.05 18.89
C THR A 455 6.97 13.41 18.26
N VAL A 456 5.80 13.59 17.64
CA VAL A 456 5.40 14.87 17.04
C VAL A 456 4.93 15.71 18.20
N LEU A 457 5.78 16.64 18.61
CA LEU A 457 5.46 17.59 19.66
C LEU A 457 4.31 18.48 19.16
N PHE A 458 3.23 18.55 19.92
CA PHE A 458 2.08 19.37 19.57
C PHE A 458 1.65 20.25 20.76
N PRO A 459 1.44 21.56 20.55
CA PRO A 459 1.71 22.31 19.32
C PRO A 459 3.22 22.49 19.04
N ASN A 460 3.60 22.62 17.76
CA ASN A 460 4.95 22.99 17.33
C ASN A 460 4.87 23.77 16.00
N PRO A 461 5.05 25.11 15.99
CA PRO A 461 5.54 25.92 17.10
C PRO A 461 4.56 26.03 18.28
N ALA A 462 5.09 26.07 19.51
CA ALA A 462 4.34 26.30 20.74
C ALA A 462 4.49 27.74 21.23
N PHE A 463 3.45 28.28 21.86
CA PHE A 463 3.56 29.52 22.61
C PHE A 463 4.28 29.28 23.95
N ARG A 464 4.98 30.29 24.45
CA ARG A 464 5.64 30.27 25.77
C ARG A 464 4.68 29.79 26.87
N GLY A 465 5.07 28.74 27.59
CA GLY A 465 4.26 28.16 28.67
C GLY A 465 3.07 27.32 28.22
N ALA A 466 2.80 27.18 26.92
CA ALA A 466 1.74 26.31 26.41
C ALA A 466 2.01 24.86 26.80
N ARG A 467 0.95 24.08 27.03
CA ARG A 467 1.08 22.64 27.25
C ARG A 467 1.40 21.96 25.92
N VAL A 468 2.53 21.26 25.88
CA VAL A 468 3.02 20.48 24.74
C VAL A 468 2.89 19.00 25.09
N ALA A 469 2.39 18.21 24.14
CA ALA A 469 2.18 16.78 24.25
C ALA A 469 2.88 16.03 23.11
N GLY A 470 2.86 14.70 23.18
CA GLY A 470 3.43 13.85 22.13
C GLY A 470 4.93 13.66 22.27
N ALA A 471 5.49 13.76 23.48
CA ALA A 471 6.83 13.30 23.82
C ALA A 471 6.77 11.95 24.57
N GLY A 472 7.88 11.22 24.66
CA GLY A 472 8.00 10.07 25.57
C GLY A 472 8.04 10.52 27.03
N SER A 473 7.82 9.58 27.96
CA SER A 473 7.86 9.83 29.40
C SER A 473 9.28 10.10 29.92
N ASP A 474 9.43 11.08 30.82
CA ASP A 474 10.70 11.44 31.48
C ASP A 474 11.87 11.75 30.52
N LEU A 475 11.56 12.30 29.35
CA LEU A 475 12.57 12.73 28.38
C LEU A 475 13.19 14.07 28.77
N PRO A 476 14.51 14.24 28.64
CA PRO A 476 15.16 15.52 28.88
C PRO A 476 14.83 16.55 27.79
N ILE A 477 14.73 17.82 28.20
CA ILE A 477 14.52 18.97 27.32
C ILE A 477 15.78 19.83 27.37
N TYR A 478 16.44 20.03 26.23
CA TYR A 478 17.65 20.84 26.10
C TYR A 478 17.40 22.11 25.28
N ASP A 479 18.10 23.19 25.60
CA ASP A 479 18.23 24.34 24.70
C ASP A 479 19.27 24.09 23.59
N ILE A 480 19.39 25.02 22.63
CA ILE A 480 20.38 24.91 21.53
C ILE A 480 21.84 24.88 21.99
N LEU A 481 22.12 25.31 23.22
CA LEU A 481 23.46 25.31 23.83
C LEU A 481 23.72 23.99 24.58
N GLY A 482 22.79 23.04 24.53
CA GLY A 482 22.88 21.74 25.21
C GLY A 482 22.60 21.79 26.71
N ARG A 483 22.05 22.89 27.24
CA ARG A 483 21.72 23.01 28.67
C ARG A 483 20.37 22.35 28.93
N LEU A 484 20.30 21.52 29.97
CA LEU A 484 19.05 20.90 30.42
C LEU A 484 18.13 21.97 31.02
N VAL A 485 16.94 22.14 30.44
CA VAL A 485 15.94 23.14 30.85
C VAL A 485 14.68 22.52 31.43
N GLY A 486 14.49 21.21 31.32
CA GLY A 486 13.34 20.52 31.89
C GLY A 486 13.31 19.03 31.55
N ARG A 487 12.24 18.36 31.99
CA ARG A 487 11.92 16.98 31.63
C ARG A 487 10.43 16.86 31.36
N THR A 488 10.04 15.90 30.54
CA THR A 488 8.63 15.61 30.27
C THR A 488 7.99 14.87 31.44
N GLY A 489 6.69 15.07 31.63
CA GLY A 489 5.91 14.32 32.61
C GLY A 489 5.84 12.84 32.26
N VAL A 490 5.35 12.05 33.23
CA VAL A 490 5.12 10.61 33.05
C VAL A 490 4.12 10.29 31.93
N ASP A 491 3.24 11.24 31.60
CA ASP A 491 2.26 11.17 30.51
C ASP A 491 2.79 11.72 29.17
N GLY A 492 4.08 12.06 29.10
CA GLY A 492 4.69 12.63 27.90
C GLY A 492 4.31 14.09 27.62
N THR A 493 3.70 14.79 28.60
CA THR A 493 3.33 16.21 28.49
C THR A 493 4.27 17.11 29.28
N PHE A 494 4.41 18.37 28.86
CA PHE A 494 5.21 19.38 29.56
C PHE A 494 4.76 20.80 29.19
N SER A 495 5.22 21.81 29.94
CA SER A 495 5.04 23.21 29.57
C SER A 495 6.19 23.69 28.69
N ALA A 496 5.88 24.31 27.55
CA ALA A 496 6.87 24.92 26.68
C ALA A 496 7.73 25.94 27.46
N PRO A 497 9.06 25.96 27.24
CA PRO A 497 9.94 26.94 27.87
C PRO A 497 9.46 28.39 27.72
N ARG A 498 9.78 29.24 28.70
CA ARG A 498 9.33 30.64 28.71
C ARG A 498 10.14 31.55 27.76
N ALA A 499 11.32 31.12 27.34
CA ALA A 499 12.13 31.84 26.37
C ALA A 499 11.84 31.31 24.95
N ALA A 500 11.68 32.22 23.99
CA ALA A 500 11.58 31.83 22.58
C ALA A 500 12.88 31.20 22.09
N GLY A 501 12.76 30.26 21.16
CA GLY A 501 13.90 29.54 20.61
C GLY A 501 13.58 28.11 20.22
N VAL A 502 14.62 27.37 19.84
CA VAL A 502 14.52 25.95 19.50
C VAL A 502 15.00 25.12 20.68
N TYR A 503 14.25 24.08 21.02
CA TYR A 503 14.56 23.14 22.09
C TYR A 503 14.56 21.72 21.56
N ILE A 504 15.33 20.83 22.18
CA ILE A 504 15.38 19.41 21.84
C ILE A 504 14.71 18.62 22.97
N VAL A 505 13.57 17.99 22.70
CA VAL A 505 12.85 17.13 23.65
C VAL A 505 13.15 15.68 23.29
N GLY A 506 14.02 15.04 24.08
CA GLY A 506 14.62 13.75 23.72
C GLY A 506 15.43 13.85 22.44
N ARG A 507 14.80 13.62 21.28
CA ARG A 507 15.39 13.74 19.94
C ARG A 507 14.55 14.58 18.96
N THR A 508 13.41 15.13 19.38
CA THR A 508 12.53 15.94 18.53
C THR A 508 12.75 17.44 18.77
N PRO A 509 12.90 18.28 17.73
CA PRO A 509 12.95 19.73 17.88
C PRO A 509 11.57 20.34 18.18
N LEU A 510 11.52 21.25 19.15
CA LEU A 510 10.39 22.12 19.48
C LEU A 510 10.75 23.57 19.18
N THR A 511 9.95 24.27 18.38
CA THR A 511 10.05 25.73 18.22
C THR A 511 9.12 26.40 19.21
N VAL A 512 9.62 27.35 20.00
CA VAL A 512 8.83 28.18 20.92
C VAL A 512 8.83 29.64 20.46
N GLN A 513 7.65 30.22 20.33
CA GLN A 513 7.42 31.62 19.92
C GLN A 513 7.03 32.51 21.11
#